data_AF-A0A1F7YES9-F1
#
_entry.id   AF-A0A1F7YES9-F1
#
_cell.length_a   1.000
_cell.length_b   1.000
_cell.length_c   1.000
_cell.angle_alpha   90.00
_cell.angle_beta   90.00
_cell.angle_gamma   90.00
#
_symmetry.space_group_name_H-M   'P 1'
#
loop_
_entity.id
_entity.type
_entity.pdbx_description
1 polymer ?
#
loop_
_entity_poly.entity_id
_entity_poly.type
_entity_poly.pdbx_seq_one_letter_code
_entity_poly.pdbx_strand_id
1 'polypeptide(L)'
;MLFGIIFAYFVSLPAALHFLGKFTSTQVKSLISTGEYLSFVTRYLIGFGVIFQLPLVMLVVNQINKLDVKTLVKLLRWVVLLSFVIAGIITPTPDLYNQVLMAVPIIVLYLLSAGSVWFVNGRTVQASHLGRMGSKAT
;
A
#
# COMPACT_ATOMS: atom_id res chain seq x y z
N MET A 1 -3.97 10.44 -6.21
CA MET A 1 -4.52 10.73 -4.87
C MET A 1 -6.03 10.47 -4.80
N LEU A 2 -6.87 11.12 -5.62
CA LEU A 2 -8.33 10.91 -5.64
C LEU A 2 -8.75 9.44 -5.77
N PHE A 3 -8.15 8.69 -6.71
CA PHE A 3 -8.43 7.25 -6.87
C PHE A 3 -8.16 6.43 -5.59
N GLY A 4 -7.09 6.77 -4.86
CA GLY A 4 -6.74 6.09 -3.62
C GLY A 4 -7.73 6.38 -2.50
N ILE A 5 -8.25 7.61 -2.41
CA ILE A 5 -9.29 7.99 -1.44
C ILE A 5 -10.61 7.26 -1.75
N ILE A 6 -10.99 7.19 -3.03
CA ILE A 6 -12.19 6.47 -3.47
C ILE A 6 -12.07 4.98 -3.12
N PHE A 7 -10.94 4.34 -3.47
CA PHE A 7 -10.71 2.93 -3.13
C PHE A 7 -10.70 2.71 -1.61
N ALA A 8 -10.05 3.60 -0.86
CA ALA A 8 -10.01 3.51 0.59
C ALA A 8 -11.41 3.60 1.20
N TYR A 9 -12.27 4.51 0.72
CA TYR A 9 -13.62 4.67 1.23
C TYR A 9 -14.54 3.50 0.87
N PHE A 10 -14.52 3.03 -0.37
CA PHE A 10 -15.49 2.03 -0.86
C PHE A 10 -15.06 0.57 -0.67
N VAL A 11 -13.76 0.29 -0.59
CA VAL A 11 -13.24 -1.09 -0.52
C VAL A 11 -12.55 -1.34 0.82
N SER A 12 -11.58 -0.50 1.15
CA SER A 12 -10.69 -0.76 2.28
C SER A 12 -11.34 -0.47 3.64
N LEU A 13 -12.07 0.64 3.75
CA LEU A 13 -12.78 1.05 4.97
C LEU A 13 -13.90 0.08 5.38
N PRO A 14 -14.82 -0.37 4.49
CA PRO A 14 -15.82 -1.36 4.89
C PRO A 14 -15.19 -2.70 5.25
N ALA A 15 -14.09 -3.10 4.60
CA ALA A 15 -13.34 -4.27 5.04
C ALA A 15 -12.81 -4.07 6.47
N ALA A 16 -12.16 -2.94 6.75
CA ALA A 16 -11.66 -2.62 8.08
C ALA A 16 -12.77 -2.61 9.15
N LEU A 17 -13.91 -1.98 8.85
CA LEU A 17 -15.06 -1.92 9.77
C LEU A 17 -15.74 -3.28 9.96
N HIS A 18 -15.86 -4.09 8.91
CA HIS A 18 -16.43 -5.43 9.00
C HIS A 18 -15.56 -6.38 9.82
N PHE A 19 -14.22 -6.26 9.71
CA PHE A 19 -13.31 -7.01 10.58
C PHE A 19 -13.42 -6.53 12.03
N LEU A 20 -13.46 -5.22 12.29
CA LEU A 20 -13.68 -4.67 13.63
C LEU A 20 -15.00 -5.18 14.25
N GLY A 21 -16.09 -5.19 13.47
CA GLY A 21 -17.41 -5.67 13.89
C GLY A 21 -17.50 -7.18 14.15
N LYS A 22 -16.62 -7.99 13.56
CA LYS A 22 -16.57 -9.44 13.81
C LYS A 22 -15.89 -9.81 15.13
N PHE A 23 -15.03 -8.94 15.64
CA PHE A 23 -14.37 -9.14 16.94
C PHE A 23 -15.16 -8.56 18.12
N THR A 24 -16.20 -7.76 17.86
CA THR A 24 -17.13 -7.27 18.90
C THR A 24 -18.24 -8.29 19.17
N SER A 25 -17.88 -9.53 19.52
CA SER A 25 -18.87 -10.47 20.07
C SER A 25 -19.32 -9.98 21.46
N THR A 26 -20.61 -9.63 21.52
CA THR A 26 -21.49 -9.56 22.70
C THR A 26 -21.23 -8.58 23.85
N GLN A 27 -20.08 -7.92 24.02
CA GLN A 27 -19.86 -7.01 25.18
C GLN A 27 -19.31 -5.61 24.86
N VAL A 28 -18.95 -5.30 23.61
CA VAL A 28 -18.40 -3.98 23.22
C VAL A 28 -19.24 -3.36 22.09
N LYS A 29 -20.56 -3.36 22.23
CA LYS A 29 -21.40 -2.46 21.44
C LYS A 29 -21.11 -1.05 21.92
N SER A 30 -20.54 -0.22 21.06
CA SER A 30 -20.58 1.25 21.21
C SER A 30 -19.59 1.88 22.21
N LEU A 31 -18.28 1.79 21.94
CA LEU A 31 -17.30 2.68 22.59
C LEU A 31 -16.67 3.73 21.65
N ILE A 32 -16.75 3.56 20.32
CA ILE A 32 -16.26 4.60 19.40
C ILE A 32 -17.31 5.70 19.31
N SER A 33 -17.06 6.82 19.97
CA SER A 33 -17.84 8.05 19.82
C SER A 33 -17.86 8.47 18.34
N THR A 34 -18.95 9.08 17.87
CA THR A 34 -19.06 9.63 16.50
C THR A 34 -17.86 10.51 16.13
N GLY A 35 -17.31 11.25 17.10
CA GLY A 35 -16.12 12.09 16.90
C GLY A 35 -14.83 11.28 16.65
N GLU A 36 -14.65 10.16 17.36
CA GLU A 36 -13.52 9.26 17.14
C GLU A 36 -13.64 8.51 15.82
N TYR A 37 -14.86 8.09 15.46
CA TYR A 37 -15.13 7.47 14.17
C TYR A 37 -14.78 8.41 13.01
N LEU A 38 -15.28 9.66 13.04
CA LEU A 38 -14.97 10.64 12.00
C LEU A 38 -13.47 10.93 11.94
N SER A 39 -12.82 11.10 13.10
CA SER A 39 -11.37 11.33 13.17
C SER A 39 -10.57 10.17 12.59
N PHE A 40 -10.96 8.93 12.89
CA PHE A 40 -10.39 7.72 12.31
C PHE A 40 -10.56 7.69 10.79
N VAL A 41 -11.78 7.85 10.29
CA VAL A 41 -12.09 7.81 8.86
C VAL A 41 -11.29 8.89 8.11
N THR A 42 -11.25 10.12 8.63
CA THR A 42 -10.48 11.21 8.00
C THR A 42 -8.99 10.88 7.94
N ARG A 43 -8.37 10.46 9.05
CA ARG A 43 -6.94 10.10 9.09
C ARG A 43 -6.66 8.90 8.19
N TYR A 44 -7.54 7.92 8.18
CA TYR A 44 -7.45 6.73 7.35
C TYR A 44 -7.46 7.08 5.86
N LEU A 45 -8.44 7.87 5.41
CA LEU A 45 -8.55 8.27 4.01
C LEU A 45 -7.36 9.11 3.53
N ILE A 46 -6.88 10.04 4.37
CA ILE A 46 -5.70 10.85 4.05
C ILE A 46 -4.46 9.96 3.95
N GLY A 47 -4.23 9.10 4.95
CA GLY A 47 -3.09 8.17 4.98
C GLY A 47 -3.10 7.24 3.77
N PHE A 48 -4.25 6.64 3.46
CA PHE A 48 -4.40 5.81 2.27
C PHE A 48 -4.18 6.58 0.97
N GLY A 49 -4.67 7.81 0.87
CA GLY A 49 -4.48 8.67 -0.31
C GLY A 49 -3.01 8.96 -0.60
N VAL A 50 -2.19 9.09 0.45
CA VAL A 50 -0.72 9.23 0.36
C VAL A 50 -0.07 7.90 -0.01
N ILE A 51 -0.46 6.80 0.63
CA ILE A 51 0.08 5.46 0.36
C ILE A 51 -0.20 5.01 -1.08
N PHE A 52 -1.35 5.39 -1.64
CA PHE A 52 -1.69 5.14 -3.05
C PHE A 52 -0.79 5.89 -4.05
N GLN A 53 0.09 6.78 -3.60
CA GLN A 53 1.11 7.41 -4.46
C GLN A 53 2.37 6.54 -4.60
N LEU A 54 2.57 5.56 -3.71
CA LEU A 54 3.72 4.64 -3.77
C LEU A 54 3.95 3.99 -5.16
N PRO A 55 2.92 3.48 -5.87
CA PRO A 55 3.13 2.90 -7.20
C PRO A 55 3.71 3.91 -8.18
N LEU A 56 3.18 5.14 -8.21
CA LEU A 56 3.64 6.19 -9.10
C LEU A 56 5.08 6.61 -8.76
N VAL A 57 5.37 6.84 -7.47
CA VAL A 57 6.70 7.21 -6.99
C VAL A 57 7.72 6.14 -7.36
N MET A 58 7.39 4.87 -7.14
CA MET A 58 8.27 3.76 -7.50
C MET A 58 8.57 3.67 -8.99
N LEU A 59 7.56 3.88 -9.85
CA LEU A 59 7.75 3.88 -11.30
C LEU A 59 8.62 5.04 -11.76
N VAL A 60 8.42 6.25 -11.21
CA VAL A 60 9.26 7.42 -11.51
C VAL A 60 10.70 7.20 -11.08
N VAL A 61 10.91 6.69 -9.86
CA VAL A 61 12.26 6.37 -9.38
C VAL A 61 12.92 5.31 -10.26
N ASN A 62 12.19 4.27 -10.64
CA ASN A 62 12.68 3.24 -11.56
C ASN A 62 13.08 3.79 -12.94
N GLN A 63 12.42 4.84 -13.40
CA GLN A 63 12.74 5.50 -14.66
C GLN A 63 14.05 6.30 -14.60
N ILE A 64 14.35 6.91 -13.45
CA ILE A 64 15.60 7.66 -13.21
C ILE A 64 16.76 6.69 -12.96
N ASN A 65 16.56 5.76 -12.03
CA ASN A 65 17.50 4.73 -11.66
C ASN A 65 16.77 3.39 -11.60
N LYS A 66 17.13 2.45 -12.48
CA LYS A 66 16.51 1.12 -12.51
C LYS A 66 16.56 0.49 -11.12
N LEU A 67 15.37 0.29 -10.55
CA LEU A 67 15.21 -0.35 -9.26
C LEU A 67 15.48 -1.84 -9.41
N ASP A 68 16.52 -2.32 -8.72
CA ASP A 68 16.79 -3.74 -8.65
C ASP A 68 15.71 -4.45 -7.81
N VAL A 69 15.30 -5.63 -8.27
CA VAL A 69 14.29 -6.46 -7.63
C VAL A 69 14.74 -6.86 -6.22
N LYS A 70 16.04 -7.08 -6.03
CA LYS A 70 16.63 -7.39 -4.71
C LYS A 70 16.43 -6.24 -3.73
N THR A 71 16.52 -5.00 -4.19
CA THR A 71 16.30 -3.80 -3.37
C THR A 71 14.84 -3.68 -2.97
N LEU A 72 13.90 -3.95 -3.88
CA LEU A 72 12.46 -3.97 -3.57
C LEU A 72 12.14 -5.02 -2.50
N VAL A 73 12.68 -6.24 -2.62
CA VAL A 73 12.49 -7.29 -1.59
C VAL A 73 13.11 -6.88 -0.24
N LYS A 74 14.30 -6.26 -0.25
CA LYS A 74 14.95 -5.78 0.98
C LYS A 74 14.18 -4.62 1.64
N LEU A 75 13.44 -3.83 0.88
CA LEU A 75 12.59 -2.75 1.38
C LEU A 75 11.28 -3.27 1.99
N LEU A 76 10.83 -4.47 1.61
CA LEU A 76 9.60 -5.06 2.16
C LEU A 76 9.61 -5.12 3.70
N ARG A 77 10.73 -5.50 4.32
CA ARG A 77 10.86 -5.54 5.80
C ARG A 77 10.65 -4.17 6.44
N TRP A 78 11.08 -3.11 5.78
CA TRP A 78 10.90 -1.73 6.25
C TRP A 78 9.46 -1.28 6.07
N VAL A 79 8.82 -1.67 4.97
CA VAL A 79 7.41 -1.36 4.70
C VAL A 79 6.50 -2.05 5.71
N VAL A 80 6.77 -3.31 6.03
CA VAL A 80 6.03 -4.04 7.07
C VAL A 80 6.19 -3.31 8.41
N LEU A 81 7.41 -2.94 8.82
CA LEU A 81 7.61 -2.21 10.07
C LEU A 81 6.89 -0.84 10.07
N LEU A 82 7.01 -0.07 8.99
CA LEU A 82 6.37 1.23 8.86
C LEU A 82 4.84 1.13 8.81
N SER A 83 4.27 0.07 8.22
CA SER A 83 2.82 -0.10 8.14
C SER A 83 2.21 -0.34 9.52
N PHE A 84 2.89 -1.06 10.42
CA PHE A 84 2.49 -1.20 11.82
C PHE A 84 2.60 0.11 12.59
N VAL A 85 3.66 0.89 12.37
CA VAL A 85 3.81 2.23 12.98
C VAL A 85 2.69 3.17 12.54
N ILE A 86 2.42 3.22 11.23
CA ILE A 86 1.33 4.03 10.66
C ILE A 86 -0.02 3.56 11.20
N ALA A 87 -0.23 2.25 11.27
CA ALA A 87 -1.46 1.69 11.81
C ALA A 87 -1.69 2.15 13.26
N GLY A 88 -0.67 2.08 14.13
CA GLY A 88 -0.78 2.55 15.51
C GLY A 88 -1.01 4.05 15.67
N ILE A 89 -0.60 4.88 14.70
CA ILE A 89 -0.88 6.33 14.70
C ILE A 89 -2.32 6.64 14.25
N ILE A 90 -2.84 5.85 13.31
CA ILE A 90 -4.17 6.08 12.74
C ILE A 90 -5.27 5.43 13.60
N THR A 91 -5.02 4.26 14.17
CA THR A 91 -6.03 3.57 15.00
C THR A 91 -6.18 4.28 16.35
N PRO A 92 -7.41 4.51 16.84
CA PRO A 92 -7.64 5.11 18.15
C PRO A 92 -7.21 4.18 19.28
N THR A 93 -7.31 2.87 19.08
CA THR A 93 -6.80 1.84 19.99
C THR A 93 -5.56 1.19 19.38
N PRO A 94 -4.41 1.17 20.09
CA PRO A 94 -3.22 0.48 19.64
C PRO A 94 -3.31 -1.02 19.99
N ASP A 95 -4.31 -1.71 19.44
CA ASP A 95 -4.46 -3.16 19.61
C ASP A 95 -3.88 -3.92 18.41
N LEU A 96 -3.29 -5.10 18.70
CA LEU A 96 -2.56 -5.89 17.70
C LEU A 96 -3.44 -6.26 16.49
N TYR A 97 -4.72 -6.55 16.71
CA TYR A 97 -5.65 -6.96 15.66
C TYR A 97 -5.96 -5.81 14.69
N ASN A 98 -6.35 -4.64 15.21
CA ASN A 98 -6.62 -3.48 14.36
C ASN A 98 -5.35 -2.99 13.67
N GLN A 99 -4.18 -3.11 14.31
CA GLN A 99 -2.91 -2.78 13.68
C GLN A 99 -2.59 -3.70 12.50
N VAL A 100 -2.72 -5.02 12.66
CA VAL A 100 -2.52 -5.98 11.56
C VAL A 100 -3.52 -5.71 10.43
N LEU A 101 -4.79 -5.53 10.75
CA LEU A 101 -5.86 -5.25 9.79
C LEU A 101 -5.57 -4.03 8.91
N MET A 102 -5.00 -2.99 9.52
CA MET A 102 -4.60 -1.76 8.83
C MET A 102 -3.28 -1.91 8.07
N ALA A 103 -2.32 -2.68 8.61
CA ALA A 103 -1.03 -2.91 7.99
C ALA A 103 -1.13 -3.76 6.71
N VAL A 104 -2.04 -4.74 6.68
CA VAL A 104 -2.26 -5.65 5.53
C VAL A 104 -2.48 -4.90 4.21
N PRO A 105 -3.46 -3.99 4.07
CA PRO A 105 -3.71 -3.33 2.80
C PRO A 105 -2.56 -2.41 2.37
N ILE A 106 -1.78 -1.85 3.30
CA ILE A 106 -0.56 -1.08 2.99
C ILE A 106 0.50 -2.00 2.38
N ILE A 107 0.72 -3.16 2.99
CA ILE A 107 1.71 -4.16 2.51
C ILE A 107 1.29 -4.70 1.15
N VAL A 108 0.01 -5.03 0.96
CA VAL A 108 -0.53 -5.49 -0.33
C VAL A 108 -0.31 -4.44 -1.42
N LEU A 109 -0.59 -3.17 -1.11
CA LEU A 109 -0.39 -2.10 -2.08
C LEU A 109 1.08 -1.93 -2.48
N TYR A 110 2.00 -2.08 -1.52
CA TYR A 110 3.42 -2.11 -1.80
C TYR A 110 3.82 -3.28 -2.71
N LEU A 111 3.32 -4.49 -2.45
CA LEU A 111 3.57 -5.67 -3.29
C LEU A 111 3.09 -5.46 -4.73
N LEU A 112 1.89 -4.89 -4.92
CA LEU A 112 1.36 -4.54 -6.25
C LEU A 112 2.23 -3.49 -6.96
N SER A 113 2.75 -2.52 -6.20
CA SER A 113 3.64 -1.48 -6.72
C SER A 113 4.98 -2.08 -7.17
N ALA A 114 5.59 -2.92 -6.33
CA ALA A 114 6.84 -3.61 -6.64
C ALA A 114 6.69 -4.56 -7.85
N GLY A 115 5.55 -5.27 -7.94
CA GLY A 115 5.21 -6.12 -9.09
C GLY A 115 5.10 -5.31 -10.40
N SER A 116 4.51 -4.12 -10.33
CA SER A 116 4.41 -3.21 -11.49
C SER A 116 5.78 -2.76 -11.99
N VAL A 117 6.70 -2.43 -11.08
CA VAL A 117 8.10 -2.10 -11.42
C VAL A 117 8.83 -3.28 -12.03
N TRP A 118 8.67 -4.47 -11.46
CA TRP A 118 9.25 -5.71 -11.98
C TRP A 118 8.81 -5.98 -13.42
N PHE A 119 7.52 -5.84 -13.70
CA PHE A 119 6.95 -6.03 -15.03
C PHE A 119 7.52 -5.04 -16.05
N VAL A 120 7.69 -3.76 -15.67
CA VAL A 120 8.28 -2.73 -16.54
C VAL A 120 9.76 -3.06 -16.86
N ASN A 121 10.54 -3.45 -15.85
CA ASN A 121 11.95 -3.78 -16.02
C ASN A 121 12.18 -4.99 -16.93
N GLY A 122 11.28 -5.98 -16.90
CA GLY A 122 11.32 -7.13 -17.82
C GLY A 122 11.21 -6.72 -19.29
N ARG A 123 10.44 -5.66 -19.61
CA ARG A 123 10.25 -5.18 -20.99
C ARG A 123 11.45 -4.39 -21.52
N THR A 124 12.15 -3.65 -20.66
CA THR A 124 13.30 -2.83 -21.06
C THR A 124 14.52 -3.68 -21.46
N VAL A 125 14.70 -4.86 -20.86
CA VAL A 125 15.82 -5.77 -21.23
C VAL A 125 15.66 -6.26 -22.67
N GLN A 126 14.44 -6.57 -23.11
CA GLN A 126 14.16 -7.13 -24.43
C GLN A 126 14.32 -6.10 -25.57
N ALA A 127 13.94 -4.83 -25.34
CA ALA A 127 14.11 -3.76 -26.34
C ALA A 127 15.59 -3.48 -26.69
N SER A 128 16.50 -3.64 -25.71
CA SER A 128 17.94 -3.44 -25.92
C SER A 128 18.63 -4.57 -26.71
N HIS A 129 18.05 -5.77 -26.72
CA HIS A 129 18.56 -6.91 -27.49
C HIS A 129 18.15 -6.85 -28.96
N LEU A 130 16.94 -6.36 -29.27
CA LEU A 130 16.46 -6.21 -30.65
C LEU A 130 17.24 -5.13 -31.43
N GLY A 131 17.66 -4.05 -30.78
CA GLY A 131 18.48 -3.00 -31.42
C GLY A 131 19.90 -3.44 -31.80
N ARG A 132 20.47 -4.45 -31.12
CA ARG A 132 21.83 -4.96 -31.40
C ARG A 132 21.86 -5.99 -32.53
N MET A 133 20.73 -6.62 -32.86
CA MET A 133 20.61 -7.54 -33.99
C MET A 133 20.41 -6.81 -35.32
N GLY A 134 19.65 -5.70 -35.34
CA GLY A 134 19.46 -4.88 -36.54
C GLY A 134 20.72 -4.13 -37.01
N SER A 135 21.63 -3.78 -36.09
CA SER A 135 22.89 -3.09 -36.42
C SER A 135 24.00 -4.01 -36.93
N LYS A 136 23.85 -5.34 -36.84
CA LYS A 136 24.84 -6.32 -37.34
C LYS A 136 24.47 -6.91 -38.71
N ALA A 137 23.36 -6.48 -39.29
CA ALA A 137 22.84 -6.99 -40.57
C ALA A 137 23.04 -6.00 -41.74
N THR A 138 23.79 -4.92 -41.53
CA THR A 138 24.17 -3.90 -42.52
C THR A 138 25.68 -3.69 -42.46
#